data_AF-A0A7Y5WXI0-F1
#
_entry.id   AF-A0A7Y5WXI0-F1
#
_cell.length_a   1.000
_cell.length_b   1.000
_cell.length_c   1.000
_cell.angle_alpha   90.00
_cell.angle_beta   90.00
_cell.angle_gamma   90.00
#
_symmetry.space_group_name_H-M   'P 1'
#
loop_
_entity.id
_entity.type
_entity.pdbx_description
1 polymer ?
#
loop_
_entity_poly.entity_id
_entity_poly.type
_entity_poly.pdbx_seq_one_letter_code
_entity_poly.pdbx_strand_id
1 'polypeptide(L)'
;GTVVLSRTSRRSDEELIERLTTVRGIGRWTAEMYLMFQLRRLDVWPVDDLGVRQGYALAWKLDPPPTPKQLEPLGERFRPHRSIVARYCWAAVPLLRPGGTAAALR
;
A
#
# COMPACT_ATOMS: atom_id res chain seq x y z
N GLY A 1 10.09 12.33 -18.57
CA GLY A 1 9.72 13.51 -17.76
C GLY A 1 10.75 13.69 -16.67
N THR A 2 10.97 14.92 -16.23
CA THR A 2 11.87 15.24 -15.10
C THR A 2 11.02 15.82 -13.97
N VAL A 3 11.12 15.24 -12.78
CA VAL A 3 10.39 15.70 -11.59
C VAL A 3 11.38 16.22 -10.55
N VAL A 4 11.18 17.46 -10.12
CA VAL A 4 12.00 18.08 -9.06
C VAL A 4 11.46 17.64 -7.70
N LEU A 5 12.27 16.89 -6.95
CA LEU A 5 11.91 16.33 -5.63
C LEU A 5 12.22 17.28 -4.46
N SER A 6 12.44 18.56 -4.72
CA SER A 6 12.63 19.55 -3.66
C SER A 6 11.30 19.89 -2.98
N ARG A 7 11.31 20.13 -1.66
CA ARG A 7 10.13 20.52 -0.85
C ARG A 7 9.00 19.47 -0.84
N THR A 8 9.32 18.19 -0.97
CA THR A 8 8.35 17.08 -0.91
C THR A 8 7.55 17.06 0.40
N SER A 9 8.15 17.44 1.53
CA SER A 9 7.50 17.47 2.86
C SER A 9 6.27 18.38 2.95
N ARG A 10 6.20 19.45 2.13
CA ARG A 10 5.11 20.44 2.16
C ARG A 10 3.94 20.09 1.24
N ARG A 11 4.07 19.05 0.41
CA ARG A 11 3.05 18.65 -0.55
C ARG A 11 2.17 17.55 0.03
N SER A 12 0.94 17.47 -0.46
CA SER A 12 0.06 16.35 -0.18
C SER A 12 0.56 15.10 -0.91
N ASP A 13 0.12 13.93 -0.43
CA ASP A 13 0.49 12.65 -1.05
C ASP A 13 -0.06 12.56 -2.49
N GLU A 14 -1.29 13.04 -2.74
CA GLU A 14 -1.90 13.05 -4.08
C GLU A 14 -1.13 13.95 -5.05
N GLU A 15 -0.72 15.16 -4.64
CA GLU A 15 0.07 16.05 -5.50
C GLU A 15 1.42 15.41 -5.88
N LEU A 16 2.04 14.67 -4.95
CA LEU A 16 3.28 13.96 -5.23
C LEU A 16 3.07 12.79 -6.19
N ILE A 17 1.97 12.03 -6.04
CA ILE A 17 1.61 10.95 -6.95
C ILE A 17 1.42 11.50 -8.36
N GLU A 18 0.58 12.53 -8.54
CA GLU A 18 0.32 13.15 -9.84
C GLU A 18 1.61 13.65 -10.52
N ARG A 19 2.52 14.25 -9.75
CA ARG A 19 3.81 14.69 -10.30
C ARG A 19 4.67 13.51 -10.71
N LEU A 20 4.78 12.48 -9.88
CA LEU A 20 5.63 11.31 -10.15
C LEU A 20 5.13 10.53 -11.36
N THR A 21 3.81 10.41 -11.57
CA THR A 21 3.24 9.68 -12.71
C THR A 21 3.44 10.36 -14.06
N THR A 22 3.89 11.62 -14.09
CA THR A 22 4.31 12.30 -15.35
C THR A 22 5.59 11.70 -15.95
N VAL A 23 6.35 10.93 -15.18
CA VAL A 23 7.55 10.25 -15.65
C VAL A 23 7.15 8.93 -16.31
N ARG A 24 7.46 8.77 -17.60
CA ARG A 24 7.25 7.52 -18.34
C ARG A 24 7.84 6.33 -17.55
N GLY A 25 7.01 5.34 -17.26
CA GLY A 25 7.37 4.15 -16.49
C GLY A 25 7.02 4.20 -14.99
N ILE A 26 6.57 5.36 -14.47
CA ILE A 26 6.08 5.49 -13.10
C ILE A 26 4.56 5.52 -13.11
N GLY A 27 3.93 4.44 -12.65
CA GLY A 27 2.49 4.39 -12.39
C GLY A 27 2.14 4.82 -10.96
N ARG A 28 0.84 4.90 -10.65
CA ARG A 28 0.34 5.24 -9.30
C ARG A 28 0.96 4.35 -8.22
N TRP A 29 0.90 3.03 -8.41
CA TRP A 29 1.48 2.07 -7.47
C TRP A 29 2.96 2.34 -7.19
N THR A 30 3.77 2.58 -8.23
CA THR A 30 5.20 2.89 -8.06
C THR A 30 5.41 4.20 -7.30
N ALA A 31 4.59 5.21 -7.55
CA ALA A 31 4.62 6.47 -6.81
C ALA A 31 4.25 6.26 -5.34
N GLU A 32 3.21 5.48 -5.04
CA GLU A 32 2.81 5.12 -3.67
C GLU A 32 3.92 4.37 -2.94
N MET A 33 4.61 3.43 -3.60
CA MET A 33 5.77 2.74 -3.03
C MET A 33 6.91 3.73 -2.70
N TYR A 34 7.16 4.70 -3.58
CA TYR A 34 8.14 5.76 -3.32
C TYR A 34 7.74 6.60 -2.10
N LEU A 35 6.47 7.01 -2.00
CA LEU A 35 5.96 7.76 -0.85
C LEU A 35 6.13 6.99 0.46
N MET A 36 5.81 5.70 0.48
CA MET A 36 5.90 4.85 1.67
C MET A 36 7.35 4.57 2.09
N PHE A 37 8.21 4.18 1.16
CA PHE A 37 9.53 3.67 1.50
C PHE A 37 10.62 4.74 1.50
N GLN A 38 10.58 5.67 0.54
CA GLN A 38 11.58 6.73 0.43
C GLN A 38 11.18 7.97 1.24
N LEU A 39 9.93 8.41 1.13
CA LEU A 39 9.44 9.60 1.84
C LEU A 39 8.86 9.30 3.22
N ARG A 40 8.72 8.01 3.58
CA ARG A 40 8.23 7.55 4.89
C ARG A 40 6.84 8.11 5.24
N ARG A 41 6.00 8.36 4.24
CA ARG A 41 4.60 8.80 4.44
C ARG A 41 3.82 7.69 5.15
N LEU A 42 3.13 8.07 6.23
CA LEU A 42 2.43 7.11 7.09
C LEU A 42 0.98 6.84 6.66
N ASP A 43 0.42 7.66 5.76
CA ASP A 43 -1.00 7.61 5.40
C ASP A 43 -1.28 7.23 3.93
N VAL A 44 -0.43 6.38 3.34
CA VAL A 44 -0.61 5.86 1.97
C VAL A 44 -1.36 4.53 2.02
N TRP A 45 -2.34 4.37 1.14
CA TRP A 45 -3.17 3.17 1.05
C TRP A 45 -3.16 2.59 -0.37
N PRO A 46 -2.23 1.67 -0.69
CA PRO A 46 -2.02 1.19 -2.05
C PRO A 46 -3.05 0.13 -2.43
N VAL A 47 -4.26 0.56 -2.77
CA VAL A 47 -5.42 -0.32 -3.03
C VAL A 47 -5.25 -1.24 -4.25
N ASP A 48 -4.37 -0.86 -5.18
CA ASP A 48 -4.05 -1.65 -6.37
C ASP A 48 -2.99 -2.73 -6.10
N ASP A 49 -2.37 -2.73 -4.91
CA ASP A 49 -1.37 -3.72 -4.54
C ASP A 49 -2.02 -5.07 -4.20
N LEU A 50 -1.69 -6.09 -5.00
CA LEU A 50 -2.23 -7.44 -4.82
C LEU A 50 -1.89 -8.01 -3.43
N GLY A 51 -0.67 -7.77 -2.94
CA GLY A 51 -0.22 -8.24 -1.64
C GLY A 51 -0.98 -7.58 -0.48
N VAL A 52 -1.29 -6.29 -0.58
CA VAL A 52 -2.14 -5.61 0.41
C VAL A 52 -3.56 -6.17 0.38
N ARG A 53 -4.17 -6.34 -0.80
CA ARG A 53 -5.53 -6.91 -0.89
C ARG A 53 -5.58 -8.33 -0.33
N GLN A 54 -4.62 -9.18 -0.67
CA GLN A 54 -4.53 -10.55 -0.16
C GLN A 54 -4.26 -10.57 1.35
N GLY A 55 -3.33 -9.75 1.82
CA GLY A 55 -3.01 -9.62 3.24
C GLY A 55 -4.19 -9.14 4.08
N TYR A 56 -4.93 -8.16 3.56
CA TYR A 56 -6.17 -7.68 4.16
C TYR A 56 -7.21 -8.80 4.21
N ALA A 57 -7.41 -9.52 3.10
CA ALA A 57 -8.34 -10.65 3.07
C ALA A 57 -8.00 -11.71 4.13
N LEU A 58 -6.71 -12.05 4.29
CA LEU A 58 -6.25 -13.00 5.30
C LEU A 58 -6.47 -12.49 6.73
N ALA A 59 -6.14 -11.22 7.01
CA ALA A 59 -6.29 -10.63 8.34
C ALA A 59 -7.76 -10.53 8.79
N TRP A 60 -8.67 -10.28 7.84
CA TRP A 60 -10.11 -10.14 8.10
C TRP A 60 -10.94 -11.37 7.72
N LYS A 61 -10.30 -12.49 7.34
CA LYS A 61 -10.95 -13.74 6.94
C LYS A 61 -12.01 -13.53 5.83
N LEU A 62 -11.66 -12.75 4.82
CA LEU A 62 -12.50 -12.48 3.66
C LEU A 62 -12.09 -13.40 2.51
N ASP A 63 -13.09 -14.01 1.87
CA ASP A 63 -12.93 -14.79 0.64
C ASP A 63 -14.11 -14.46 -0.29
N PRO A 64 -13.87 -13.87 -1.48
CA PRO A 64 -12.57 -13.53 -2.09
C PRO A 64 -11.91 -12.27 -1.50
N PRO A 65 -10.62 -12.00 -1.83
CA PRO A 65 -9.99 -10.73 -1.52
C PRO A 65 -10.75 -9.51 -2.09
N PRO A 66 -10.81 -8.39 -1.35
CA PRO A 66 -11.53 -7.20 -1.80
C PRO A 66 -10.91 -6.63 -3.08
N THR A 67 -11.78 -6.15 -3.98
CA THR A 67 -11.38 -5.33 -5.14
C THR A 67 -10.81 -3.98 -4.67
N PRO A 68 -10.06 -3.23 -5.50
CA PRO A 68 -9.53 -1.92 -5.10
C PRO A 68 -10.63 -0.96 -4.62
N LYS A 69 -11.76 -0.93 -5.33
CA LYS A 69 -12.95 -0.13 -4.97
C LYS A 69 -13.57 -0.51 -3.62
N GLN A 70 -13.50 -1.79 -3.25
CA GLN A 70 -13.96 -2.25 -1.94
C GLN A 70 -12.93 -1.98 -0.85
N LEU A 71 -11.64 -2.06 -1.16
CA LEU A 71 -10.55 -1.87 -0.21
C LEU A 71 -10.37 -0.39 0.19
N GLU A 72 -10.66 0.54 -0.71
CA GLU A 72 -10.55 1.98 -0.47
C GLU A 72 -11.29 2.45 0.80
N PRO A 73 -12.62 2.28 0.95
CA PRO A 73 -13.34 2.71 2.16
C PRO A 73 -12.94 1.92 3.41
N LEU A 74 -12.43 0.69 3.27
CA LEU A 74 -11.97 -0.11 4.41
C LEU A 74 -10.72 0.47 5.06
N GLY A 75 -9.94 1.24 4.32
CA GLY A 75 -8.73 1.93 4.76
C GLY A 75 -9.00 3.14 5.67
N GLU A 76 -10.17 3.76 5.59
CA GLU A 76 -10.44 5.06 6.24
C GLU A 76 -10.35 4.99 7.77
N ARG A 77 -10.72 3.86 8.38
CA ARG A 77 -10.61 3.68 9.83
C ARG A 77 -9.17 3.70 10.35
N PHE A 78 -8.18 3.52 9.46
CA PHE A 78 -6.76 3.42 9.84
C PHE A 78 -6.00 4.71 9.63
N ARG A 79 -6.67 5.79 9.22
CA ARG A 79 -6.03 7.11 9.14
C ARG A 79 -5.57 7.57 10.53
N PRO A 80 -4.43 8.26 10.64
CA PRO A 80 -3.50 8.67 9.56
C PRO A 80 -2.34 7.67 9.32
N HIS A 81 -2.54 6.38 9.58
CA HIS A 81 -1.49 5.35 9.63
C HIS A 81 -1.71 4.20 8.62
N ARG A 82 -2.38 4.46 7.49
CA ARG A 82 -2.70 3.44 6.49
C ARG A 82 -1.47 2.71 5.93
N SER A 83 -0.32 3.38 5.83
CA SER A 83 0.94 2.75 5.41
C SER A 83 1.43 1.67 6.38
N ILE A 84 1.10 1.79 7.66
CA ILE A 84 1.44 0.80 8.68
C ILE A 84 0.59 -0.46 8.46
N VAL A 85 -0.71 -0.29 8.24
CA VAL A 85 -1.63 -1.41 7.97
C VAL A 85 -1.26 -2.11 6.67
N ALA A 86 -0.91 -1.38 5.62
CA ALA A 86 -0.42 -1.96 4.37
C ALA A 86 0.81 -2.86 4.59
N ARG A 87 1.77 -2.42 5.44
CA ARG A 87 2.93 -3.24 5.81
C ARG A 87 2.53 -4.53 6.54
N TYR A 88 1.56 -4.47 7.45
CA TYR A 88 1.05 -5.68 8.12
C TYR A 88 0.29 -6.59 7.15
N CYS A 89 -0.41 -6.04 6.16
CA CYS A 89 -1.05 -6.84 5.11
C CYS A 89 0.01 -7.63 4.32
N TRP A 90 1.11 -6.99 3.89
CA TRP A 90 2.21 -7.72 3.24
C TRP A 90 2.80 -8.81 4.13
N ALA A 91 2.99 -8.54 5.42
CA ALA A 91 3.47 -9.55 6.37
C ALA A 91 2.47 -10.70 6.58
N ALA A 92 1.16 -10.43 6.51
CA ALA A 92 0.11 -11.43 6.68
C ALA A 92 0.13 -12.48 5.55
N VAL A 93 0.53 -12.12 4.34
CA VAL A 93 0.57 -13.06 3.19
C VAL A 93 1.45 -14.29 3.48
N PRO A 94 2.75 -14.17 3.80
CA PRO A 94 3.58 -15.34 4.12
C PRO A 94 3.24 -15.97 5.48
N LEU A 95 2.65 -15.22 6.43
CA LEU A 95 2.38 -15.71 7.78
C LEU A 95 1.06 -16.48 7.92
N LEU A 96 0.02 -16.09 7.18
CA LEU A 96 -1.34 -16.62 7.36
C LEU A 96 -1.82 -17.48 6.18
N ARG A 97 -1.14 -17.44 5.04
CA ARG A 97 -1.48 -18.29 3.91
C ARG A 97 -1.26 -19.76 4.27
N PRO A 98 -2.17 -20.68 3.92
CA PRO A 98 -1.96 -22.12 4.10
C PRO A 98 -0.65 -22.56 3.43
N GLY A 99 0.23 -23.23 4.18
CA GLY A 99 1.58 -23.61 3.72
C GLY A 99 2.63 -22.48 3.78
N GLY A 100 2.29 -21.33 4.37
CA GLY A 100 3.21 -20.22 4.62
C GLY A 100 4.24 -20.51 5.72
N THR A 101 5.21 -19.60 5.89
CA THR A 101 6.39 -19.79 6.75
C THR A 101 6.05 -20.07 8.21
N ALA A 102 4.94 -19.53 8.74
CA ALA A 102 4.49 -19.81 10.10
C ALA A 102 3.79 -21.18 10.24
N ALA A 103 3.19 -21.71 9.16
CA ALA A 103 2.64 -23.06 9.13
C ALA A 103 3.75 -24.12 9.00
N ALA A 104 4.91 -23.76 8.44
CA ALA A 104 6.09 -24.63 8.36
C ALA A 104 6.93 -24.67 9.65
N LEU A 105 6.68 -23.75 10.59
CA LEU A 105 7.35 -23.67 11.91
C LEU A 105 6.49 -24.22 13.06
N ARG A 106 5.33 -24.80 12.75
CA ARG A 106 4.47 -25.55 13.68
C ARG A 106 4.59 -27.03 13.38
#